data_AF-A0A1D1VBM2-F1
#
_entry.id   AF-A0A1D1VBM2-F1
#
_cell.length_a   1.000
_cell.length_b   1.000
_cell.length_c   1.000
_cell.angle_alpha   90.00
_cell.angle_beta   90.00
_cell.angle_gamma   90.00
#
_symmetry.space_group_name_H-M   'P 1'
#
loop_
_entity.id
_entity.type
_entity.pdbx_description
1 polymer ?
#
loop_
_entity_poly.entity_id
_entity_poly.type
_entity_poly.pdbx_seq_one_letter_code
_entity_poly.pdbx_strand_id
1 'polypeptide(L)'
;MAVERSAKYTRFVALCEGISKLGTSKDRKRNLLHNFVEGWRMSYQQAYPSNPQPASEMFFPFLRLLLPEADRDRPAYGMKETVLARMFIQELSLVKGGKASETLLHWTKNKPQGADHREVADFAGVAYHVLQDRLSKDGYETGMSIYDINKFLDELGEANGVGGENRKERTNRAFREMLRQLERLEWKWLIRIILKDARLNMGKECILTVCYPDAAELYDATTSLSGVLNLY
;
A
#
# COMPACT_ATOMS: atom_id res chain seq x y z
N MET A 1 -15.71 -4.69 5.95
CA MET A 1 -16.37 -5.92 6.47
C MET A 1 -15.59 -6.49 7.65
N ALA A 2 -16.12 -7.46 8.42
CA ALA A 2 -15.47 -7.96 9.65
C ALA A 2 -14.05 -8.56 9.42
N VAL A 3 -13.84 -9.21 8.27
CA VAL A 3 -12.54 -9.79 7.87
C VAL A 3 -11.48 -8.73 7.62
N GLU A 4 -11.84 -7.67 6.90
CA GLU A 4 -10.91 -6.62 6.56
C GLU A 4 -10.44 -5.85 7.81
N ARG A 5 -11.33 -5.77 8.82
CA ARG A 5 -11.06 -5.19 10.14
C ARG A 5 -10.17 -6.09 11.01
N SER A 6 -10.19 -7.41 10.80
CA SER A 6 -9.32 -8.35 11.53
C SER A 6 -7.97 -8.57 10.84
N ALA A 7 -7.90 -8.38 9.52
CA ALA A 7 -6.67 -8.46 8.74
C ALA A 7 -5.71 -7.31 9.03
N LYS A 8 -4.49 -7.63 9.47
CA LYS A 8 -3.47 -6.63 9.81
C LYS A 8 -2.66 -6.19 8.60
N TYR A 9 -2.46 -4.87 8.45
CA TYR A 9 -1.64 -4.29 7.40
C TYR A 9 -0.17 -4.70 7.51
N THR A 10 0.34 -4.89 8.73
CA THR A 10 1.70 -5.43 8.96
C THR A 10 1.94 -6.77 8.26
N ARG A 11 0.94 -7.65 8.19
CA ARG A 11 1.05 -8.93 7.47
C ARG A 11 1.11 -8.74 5.96
N PHE A 12 0.31 -7.82 5.42
CA PHE A 12 0.37 -7.43 4.00
C PHE A 12 1.73 -6.82 3.65
N VAL A 13 2.25 -5.95 4.52
CA VAL A 13 3.57 -5.32 4.38
C VAL A 13 4.68 -6.37 4.42
N ALA A 14 4.60 -7.34 5.33
CA ALA A 14 5.56 -8.44 5.41
C ALA A 14 5.56 -9.31 4.14
N LEU A 15 4.38 -9.57 3.57
CA LEU A 15 4.26 -10.24 2.26
C LEU A 15 4.97 -9.45 1.17
N CYS A 16 4.64 -8.17 1.03
CA CYS A 16 5.19 -7.31 -0.02
C CYS A 16 6.72 -7.19 0.12
N GLU A 17 7.20 -7.02 1.35
CA GLU A 17 8.63 -6.99 1.66
C GLU A 17 9.31 -8.30 1.29
N GLY A 18 8.71 -9.43 1.67
CA GLY A 18 9.19 -10.77 1.32
C GLY A 18 9.30 -10.95 -0.20
N ILE A 19 8.25 -10.62 -0.95
CA ILE A 19 8.25 -10.67 -2.43
C ILE A 19 9.38 -9.79 -3.00
N SER A 20 9.54 -8.57 -2.49
CA SER A 20 10.56 -7.64 -3.00
C SER A 20 11.99 -8.14 -2.79
N LYS A 21 12.25 -8.88 -1.70
CA LYS A 21 13.56 -9.46 -1.34
C LYS A 21 13.91 -10.73 -2.10
N LEU A 22 12.96 -11.35 -2.80
CA LEU A 22 13.20 -12.56 -3.62
C LEU A 22 13.90 -12.28 -4.96
N GLY A 23 14.31 -11.04 -5.22
CA GLY A 23 15.10 -10.67 -6.39
C GLY A 23 14.36 -10.95 -7.70
N THR A 24 14.96 -11.71 -8.61
CA THR A 24 14.41 -12.03 -9.93
C THR A 24 13.66 -13.36 -10.00
N SER A 25 13.58 -14.12 -8.90
CA SER A 25 12.95 -15.45 -8.90
C SER A 25 11.43 -15.36 -9.00
N LYS A 26 10.88 -15.58 -10.21
CA LYS A 26 9.44 -15.53 -10.46
C LYS A 26 8.68 -16.60 -9.67
N ASP A 27 9.16 -17.84 -9.66
CA ASP A 27 8.46 -18.95 -9.00
C ASP A 27 8.40 -18.79 -7.49
N ARG A 28 9.48 -18.34 -6.85
CA ARG A 28 9.48 -18.11 -5.40
C ARG A 28 8.52 -16.99 -5.02
N LYS A 29 8.45 -15.92 -5.80
CA LYS A 29 7.49 -14.83 -5.60
C LYS A 29 6.04 -15.30 -5.76
N ARG A 30 5.77 -16.04 -6.83
CA ARG A 30 4.47 -16.66 -7.09
C ARG A 30 4.04 -17.56 -5.94
N ASN A 31 4.92 -18.44 -5.48
CA ASN A 31 4.64 -19.37 -4.38
C ASN A 31 4.41 -18.64 -3.05
N LEU A 32 5.18 -17.58 -2.77
CA LEU A 32 4.98 -16.78 -1.56
C LEU A 32 3.61 -16.09 -1.55
N LEU A 33 3.22 -15.48 -2.68
CA LEU A 33 1.89 -14.87 -2.84
C LEU A 33 0.79 -15.93 -2.74
N HIS A 34 0.94 -17.06 -3.43
CA HIS A 34 -0.03 -18.16 -3.40
C HIS A 34 -0.27 -18.66 -1.98
N ASN A 35 0.81 -18.94 -1.23
CA ASN A 35 0.69 -19.40 0.16
C ASN A 35 0.01 -18.38 1.08
N PHE A 36 0.25 -17.09 0.84
CA PHE A 36 -0.45 -16.03 1.57
C PHE A 36 -1.94 -16.00 1.24
N VAL A 37 -2.31 -16.09 -0.05
CA VAL A 37 -3.70 -16.11 -0.50
C VAL A 37 -4.44 -17.33 0.07
N GLU A 38 -3.86 -18.52 -0.02
CA GLU A 38 -4.46 -19.75 0.51
C GLU A 38 -4.57 -19.70 2.04
N GLY A 39 -3.54 -19.24 2.75
CA GLY A 39 -3.60 -19.08 4.21
C GLY A 39 -4.68 -18.10 4.65
N TRP A 40 -4.88 -17.02 3.88
CA TRP A 40 -5.96 -16.07 4.11
C TRP A 40 -7.34 -16.71 3.85
N ARG A 41 -7.51 -17.45 2.73
CA ARG A 41 -8.76 -18.15 2.39
C ARG A 41 -9.16 -19.15 3.48
N MET A 42 -8.20 -19.95 3.96
CA MET A 42 -8.42 -20.90 5.06
C MET A 42 -8.83 -20.19 6.36
N SER A 43 -8.11 -19.12 6.72
CA SER A 43 -8.42 -18.33 7.92
C SER A 43 -9.82 -17.70 7.82
N TYR A 44 -10.20 -17.23 6.63
CA TYR A 44 -11.51 -16.69 6.36
C TYR A 44 -12.61 -17.73 6.54
N GLN A 45 -12.48 -18.89 5.88
CA GLN A 45 -13.45 -19.98 5.96
C GLN A 45 -13.65 -20.47 7.40
N GLN A 46 -12.57 -20.51 8.20
CA GLN A 46 -12.64 -20.90 9.60
C GLN A 46 -13.34 -19.85 10.47
N ALA A 47 -13.06 -18.56 10.25
CA ALA A 47 -13.64 -17.47 11.04
C ALA A 47 -15.12 -17.18 10.66
N TYR A 48 -15.51 -17.52 9.44
CA TYR A 48 -16.83 -17.21 8.87
C TYR A 48 -17.44 -18.41 8.13
N PRO A 49 -17.67 -19.54 8.82
CA PRO A 49 -18.08 -20.80 8.18
C PRO A 49 -19.46 -20.72 7.51
N SER A 50 -20.30 -19.77 7.91
CA SER A 50 -21.66 -19.58 7.41
C SER A 50 -21.86 -18.27 6.63
N ASN A 51 -20.78 -17.55 6.27
CA ASN A 51 -20.93 -16.29 5.54
C ASN A 51 -21.33 -16.58 4.08
N PRO A 52 -22.47 -16.05 3.59
CA PRO A 52 -22.91 -16.26 2.22
C PRO A 52 -22.04 -15.53 1.19
N GLN A 53 -21.19 -14.58 1.61
CA GLN A 53 -20.35 -13.83 0.68
C GLN A 53 -19.21 -14.68 0.12
N PRO A 54 -19.03 -14.69 -1.21
CA PRO A 54 -17.91 -15.36 -1.87
C PRO A 54 -16.56 -14.90 -1.32
N ALA A 55 -15.60 -15.83 -1.23
CA ALA A 55 -14.23 -15.50 -0.84
C ALA A 55 -13.54 -14.52 -1.82
N SER A 56 -14.07 -14.38 -3.03
CA SER A 56 -13.69 -13.40 -4.06
C SER A 56 -13.83 -11.96 -3.56
N GLU A 57 -15.06 -11.56 -3.22
CA GLU A 57 -15.39 -10.22 -2.72
C GLU A 57 -14.58 -9.83 -1.48
N MET A 58 -14.26 -10.81 -0.65
CA MET A 58 -13.58 -10.61 0.62
C MET A 58 -12.07 -10.35 0.47
N PHE A 59 -11.45 -10.78 -0.64
CA PHE A 59 -10.02 -10.55 -0.89
C PHE A 59 -9.76 -9.27 -1.69
N PHE A 60 -10.77 -8.73 -2.37
CA PHE A 60 -10.65 -7.48 -3.13
C PHE A 60 -9.94 -6.34 -2.37
N PRO A 61 -10.19 -6.12 -1.06
CA PRO A 61 -9.47 -5.11 -0.30
C PRO A 61 -7.96 -5.29 -0.25
N PHE A 62 -7.44 -6.51 -0.43
CA PHE A 62 -6.00 -6.79 -0.57
C PHE A 62 -5.56 -6.66 -2.02
N LEU A 63 -6.34 -7.18 -2.96
CA LEU A 63 -6.01 -7.17 -4.39
C LEU A 63 -5.76 -5.75 -4.91
N ARG A 64 -6.62 -4.80 -4.52
CA ARG A 64 -6.46 -3.39 -4.88
C ARG A 64 -5.21 -2.71 -4.30
N LEU A 65 -4.66 -3.25 -3.20
CA LEU A 65 -3.40 -2.79 -2.62
C LEU A 65 -2.18 -3.47 -3.26
N LEU A 66 -2.33 -4.71 -3.75
CA LEU A 66 -1.30 -5.42 -4.51
C LEU A 66 -1.12 -4.83 -5.93
N LEU A 67 -2.22 -4.36 -6.53
CA LEU A 67 -2.27 -3.79 -7.88
C LEU A 67 -2.84 -2.36 -7.87
N PRO A 68 -2.20 -1.41 -7.17
CA PRO A 68 -2.73 -0.05 -7.02
C PRO A 68 -2.80 0.70 -8.36
N GLU A 69 -2.00 0.33 -9.35
CA GLU A 69 -2.07 0.83 -10.73
C GLU A 69 -3.33 0.38 -11.48
N ALA A 70 -3.92 -0.75 -11.07
CA ALA A 70 -5.14 -1.32 -11.64
C ALA A 70 -6.41 -0.92 -10.85
N ASP A 71 -6.27 -0.29 -9.69
CA ASP A 71 -7.41 0.24 -8.92
C ASP A 71 -8.03 1.45 -9.63
N ARG A 72 -9.12 1.18 -10.35
CA ARG A 72 -9.97 2.17 -11.03
C ARG A 72 -11.20 2.55 -10.23
N ASP A 73 -11.56 1.75 -9.23
CA ASP A 73 -12.69 2.00 -8.33
C ASP A 73 -12.42 3.21 -7.43
N ARG A 74 -11.14 3.49 -7.13
CA ARG A 74 -10.74 4.70 -6.40
C ARG A 74 -10.35 5.85 -7.33
N PRO A 75 -10.86 7.09 -7.08
CA PRO A 75 -10.34 8.29 -7.70
C PRO A 75 -8.82 8.44 -7.50
N ALA A 76 -8.17 9.20 -8.37
CA ALA A 76 -6.78 9.55 -8.16
C ALA A 76 -6.62 10.34 -6.84
N TYR A 77 -5.55 10.07 -6.08
CA TYR A 77 -5.24 10.83 -4.85
C TYR A 77 -4.69 12.23 -5.15
N GLY A 78 -4.27 12.48 -6.40
CA GLY A 78 -3.66 13.74 -6.81
C GLY A 78 -2.32 14.03 -6.11
N MET A 79 -1.65 13.00 -5.57
CA MET A 79 -0.37 13.11 -4.88
C MET A 79 0.77 12.64 -5.77
N LYS A 80 1.88 13.38 -5.72
CA LYS A 80 3.18 13.00 -6.29
C LYS A 80 4.23 13.00 -5.18
N GLU A 81 5.41 12.48 -5.46
CA GLU A 81 6.56 12.42 -4.55
C GLU A 81 6.84 13.79 -3.91
N THR A 82 6.79 14.87 -4.71
CA THR A 82 7.03 16.23 -4.20
C THR A 82 5.96 16.73 -3.22
N VAL A 83 4.72 16.23 -3.33
CA VAL A 83 3.64 16.55 -2.39
C VAL A 83 3.87 15.78 -1.11
N LEU A 84 4.10 14.47 -1.21
CA LEU A 84 4.39 13.61 -0.06
C LEU A 84 5.63 14.09 0.72
N ALA A 85 6.71 14.48 0.02
CA ALA A 85 7.90 15.04 0.65
C ALA A 85 7.58 16.26 1.50
N ARG A 86 6.80 17.22 0.96
CA ARG A 86 6.37 18.41 1.70
C ARG A 86 5.49 18.07 2.90
N MET A 87 4.59 17.10 2.75
CA MET A 87 3.74 16.64 3.84
C MET A 87 4.55 16.00 4.96
N PHE A 88 5.50 15.11 4.65
CA PHE A 88 6.41 14.55 5.66
C PHE A 88 7.25 15.63 6.35
N ILE A 89 7.79 16.59 5.60
CA ILE A 89 8.57 17.70 6.17
C ILE A 89 7.73 18.53 7.13
N GLN A 90 6.51 18.87 6.74
CA GLN A 90 5.59 19.66 7.56
C GLN A 90 5.15 18.89 8.81
N GLU A 91 4.65 17.67 8.65
CA GLU A 91 4.00 16.93 9.73
C GLU A 91 4.99 16.29 10.72
N LEU A 92 6.26 16.08 10.32
CA LEU A 92 7.34 15.66 11.20
C LEU A 92 8.24 16.82 11.65
N SER A 93 7.86 18.06 11.34
CA SER A 93 8.64 19.27 11.68
C SER A 93 10.11 19.17 11.29
N LEU A 94 10.39 18.64 10.08
CA LEU A 94 11.77 18.52 9.61
C LEU A 94 12.36 19.89 9.32
N VAL A 95 13.61 20.09 9.75
CA VAL A 95 14.31 21.36 9.56
C VAL A 95 14.39 21.71 8.07
N LYS A 96 13.87 22.88 7.69
CA LYS A 96 13.97 23.38 6.31
C LYS A 96 15.43 23.54 5.91
N GLY A 97 15.83 23.00 4.75
CA GLY A 97 17.23 22.96 4.31
C GLY A 97 18.10 21.93 5.04
N GLY A 98 17.56 21.20 6.03
CA GLY A 98 18.26 20.12 6.70
C GLY A 98 18.38 18.87 5.81
N LYS A 99 19.37 18.01 6.12
CA LYS A 99 19.68 16.79 5.34
C LYS A 99 18.45 15.94 5.03
N ALA A 100 17.58 15.70 6.01
CA ALA A 100 16.35 14.90 5.84
C ALA A 100 15.37 15.55 4.85
N SER A 101 15.10 16.86 5.01
CA SER A 101 14.21 17.61 4.13
C SER A 101 14.73 17.67 2.70
N GLU A 102 16.02 17.97 2.52
CA GLU A 102 16.67 18.01 1.21
C GLU A 102 16.72 16.63 0.55
N THR A 103 16.85 15.56 1.35
CA THR A 103 16.78 14.18 0.83
C THR A 103 15.38 13.86 0.33
N LEU A 104 14.33 14.20 1.07
CA LEU A 104 12.95 13.96 0.63
C LEU A 104 12.57 14.77 -0.61
N LEU A 105 12.94 16.06 -0.66
CA LEU A 105 12.64 16.95 -1.78
C LEU A 105 13.42 16.58 -3.06
N HIS A 106 14.64 16.06 -2.90
CA HIS A 106 15.55 15.72 -4.00
C HIS A 106 15.97 14.25 -3.97
N TRP A 107 15.02 13.36 -3.72
CA TRP A 107 15.23 11.93 -3.47
C TRP A 107 16.03 11.19 -4.55
N THR A 108 15.97 11.65 -5.82
CA THR A 108 16.76 11.08 -6.91
C THR A 108 18.24 11.46 -6.84
N LYS A 109 18.56 12.66 -6.36
CA LYS A 109 19.92 13.23 -6.30
C LYS A 109 20.60 12.94 -4.96
N ASN A 110 19.84 13.02 -3.87
CA ASN A 110 20.34 12.98 -2.51
C ASN A 110 20.10 11.62 -1.86
N LYS A 111 20.46 10.52 -2.53
CA LYS A 111 20.20 9.18 -1.99
C LYS A 111 20.95 8.94 -0.67
N PRO A 112 20.33 8.28 0.33
CA PRO A 112 20.99 7.88 1.57
C PRO A 112 22.29 7.12 1.29
N GLN A 113 23.40 7.57 1.89
CA GLN A 113 24.70 6.91 1.74
C GLN A 113 24.71 5.57 2.49
N GLY A 114 25.34 4.56 1.89
CA GLY A 114 25.48 3.22 2.49
C GLY A 114 24.24 2.33 2.40
N ALA A 115 23.11 2.83 1.87
CA ALA A 115 21.94 2.02 1.58
C ALA A 115 22.13 1.22 0.28
N ASP A 116 21.56 0.01 0.21
CA ASP A 116 21.50 -0.74 -1.05
C ASP A 116 20.76 0.08 -2.11
N HIS A 117 21.36 0.25 -3.29
CA HIS A 117 20.77 0.99 -4.40
C HIS A 117 19.37 0.51 -4.78
N ARG A 118 19.05 -0.77 -4.54
CA ARG A 118 17.72 -1.36 -4.75
C ARG A 118 16.70 -0.90 -3.70
N GLU A 119 17.13 -0.71 -2.46
CA GLU A 119 16.28 -0.23 -1.36
C GLU A 119 15.96 1.27 -1.49
N VAL A 120 16.83 2.05 -2.14
CA VAL A 120 16.63 3.48 -2.44
C VAL A 120 16.40 3.75 -3.94
N ALA A 121 15.77 2.80 -4.64
CA ALA A 121 15.47 2.92 -6.07
C ALA A 121 14.31 3.88 -6.35
N ASP A 122 13.41 4.08 -5.39
CA ASP A 122 12.19 4.90 -5.48
C ASP A 122 12.06 5.86 -4.28
N PHE A 123 11.11 6.81 -4.38
CA PHE A 123 10.84 7.76 -3.29
C PHE A 123 10.44 7.06 -1.99
N ALA A 124 9.64 5.99 -2.06
CA ALA A 124 9.25 5.22 -0.89
C ALA A 124 10.45 4.62 -0.15
N GLY A 125 11.39 4.04 -0.89
CA GLY A 125 12.65 3.55 -0.38
C GLY A 125 13.49 4.63 0.29
N VAL A 126 13.66 5.77 -0.38
CA VAL A 126 14.37 6.92 0.22
C VAL A 126 13.68 7.40 1.49
N ALA A 127 12.35 7.55 1.48
CA ALA A 127 11.56 7.95 2.64
C ALA A 127 11.72 6.94 3.80
N TYR A 128 11.72 5.64 3.53
CA TYR A 128 12.00 4.62 4.55
C TYR A 128 13.31 4.93 5.29
N HIS A 129 14.41 5.18 4.58
CA HIS A 129 15.68 5.48 5.26
C HIS A 129 15.67 6.83 6.00
N VAL A 130 15.05 7.88 5.44
CA VAL A 130 14.99 9.20 6.09
C VAL A 130 14.14 9.18 7.37
N LEU A 131 13.08 8.38 7.39
CA LEU A 131 12.11 8.36 8.48
C LEU A 131 12.49 7.44 9.65
N GLN A 132 13.62 6.73 9.57
CA GLN A 132 14.09 5.74 10.55
C GLN A 132 14.12 6.27 11.99
N ASP A 133 14.60 7.50 12.20
CA ASP A 133 14.78 8.07 13.54
C ASP A 133 13.59 8.94 13.98
N ARG A 134 12.48 8.90 13.24
CA ARG A 134 11.31 9.79 13.46
C ARG A 134 10.01 9.02 13.58
N LEU A 135 9.92 7.85 12.97
CA LEU A 135 8.80 6.92 13.06
C LEU A 135 9.23 5.69 13.88
N SER A 136 9.56 5.93 15.15
CA SER A 136 9.81 4.89 16.15
C SER A 136 8.58 4.78 17.03
N LYS A 137 7.88 3.63 16.99
CA LYS A 137 6.84 3.32 17.96
C LYS A 137 7.40 2.38 19.02
N ASP A 138 7.62 2.91 20.21
CA ASP A 138 7.49 2.12 21.42
C ASP A 138 6.00 2.10 21.78
N GLY A 139 5.33 0.96 21.65
CA GLY A 139 4.12 0.69 22.45
C GLY A 139 2.72 0.87 21.85
N TYR A 140 2.47 0.71 20.54
CA TYR A 140 1.09 0.50 20.04
C TYR A 140 0.87 -0.95 19.64
N GLU A 141 0.23 -1.71 20.53
CA GLU A 141 0.00 -3.16 20.41
C GLU A 141 -1.05 -3.57 19.38
N THR A 142 -1.70 -2.63 18.68
CA THR A 142 -2.78 -2.95 17.74
C THR A 142 -2.58 -2.27 16.38
N GLY A 143 -1.61 -2.75 15.60
CA GLY A 143 -1.35 -2.26 14.24
C GLY A 143 -2.62 -2.17 13.37
N MET A 144 -2.58 -1.27 12.37
CA MET A 144 -3.71 -0.92 11.51
C MET A 144 -4.26 -2.12 10.75
N SER A 145 -5.58 -2.15 10.54
CA SER A 145 -6.21 -3.16 9.70
C SER A 145 -6.17 -2.77 8.22
N ILE A 146 -6.39 -3.73 7.33
CA ILE A 146 -6.56 -3.47 5.89
C ILE A 146 -7.73 -2.51 5.66
N TYR A 147 -8.77 -2.60 6.49
CA TYR A 147 -9.92 -1.69 6.44
C TYR A 147 -9.51 -0.26 6.71
N ASP A 148 -8.67 -0.04 7.73
CA ASP A 148 -8.23 1.30 8.08
C ASP A 148 -7.36 1.92 6.98
N ILE A 149 -6.53 1.10 6.32
CA ILE A 149 -5.72 1.53 5.16
C ILE A 149 -6.60 1.88 3.97
N ASN A 150 -7.56 1.02 3.61
CA ASN A 150 -8.47 1.31 2.50
C ASN A 150 -9.31 2.55 2.78
N LYS A 151 -9.85 2.69 4.00
CA LYS A 151 -10.60 3.88 4.41
C LYS A 151 -9.76 5.15 4.26
N PHE A 152 -8.51 5.14 4.72
CA PHE A 152 -7.62 6.28 4.57
C PHE A 152 -7.36 6.63 3.10
N LEU A 153 -7.15 5.62 2.25
CA LEU A 153 -6.97 5.85 0.82
C LEU A 153 -8.25 6.40 0.17
N ASP A 154 -9.42 5.91 0.56
CA ASP A 154 -10.71 6.44 0.13
C ASP A 154 -10.85 7.93 0.53
N GLU A 155 -10.51 8.28 1.77
CA GLU A 155 -10.51 9.67 2.26
C GLU A 155 -9.57 10.57 1.45
N LEU A 156 -8.39 10.08 1.02
CA LEU A 156 -7.49 10.82 0.14
C LEU A 156 -8.08 11.02 -1.27
N GLY A 157 -8.73 9.99 -1.82
CA GLY A 157 -9.41 10.06 -3.12
C GLY A 157 -10.55 11.07 -3.11
N GLU A 158 -11.39 11.04 -2.07
CA GLU A 158 -12.47 12.01 -1.87
C GLU A 158 -11.96 13.43 -1.65
N ALA A 159 -10.89 13.60 -0.88
CA ALA A 159 -10.27 14.91 -0.66
C ALA A 159 -9.79 15.54 -1.98
N ASN A 160 -9.27 14.73 -2.90
CA ASN A 160 -8.86 15.21 -4.22
C ASN A 160 -10.06 15.72 -5.06
N GLY A 161 -11.26 15.16 -4.85
CA GLY A 161 -12.47 15.52 -5.59
C GLY A 161 -13.10 16.88 -5.23
N VAL A 162 -12.87 17.40 -4.02
CA VAL A 162 -13.50 18.65 -3.54
C VAL A 162 -12.77 19.95 -3.95
N GLY A 163 -11.52 19.87 -4.44
CA GLY A 163 -10.76 21.03 -4.95
C GLY A 163 -10.35 22.09 -3.90
N GLY A 164 -9.56 23.07 -4.32
CA GLY A 164 -9.22 24.27 -3.54
C GLY A 164 -8.53 24.03 -2.18
N GLU A 165 -8.75 24.94 -1.23
CA GLU A 165 -8.20 24.82 0.14
C GLU A 165 -8.80 23.63 0.90
N ASN A 166 -10.07 23.29 0.62
CA ASN A 166 -10.74 22.13 1.22
C ASN A 166 -10.02 20.81 0.90
N ARG A 167 -9.53 20.65 -0.33
CA ARG A 167 -8.67 19.51 -0.69
C ARG A 167 -7.44 19.45 0.22
N LYS A 168 -6.71 20.55 0.31
CA LYS A 168 -5.46 20.62 1.09
C LYS A 168 -5.70 20.34 2.57
N GLU A 169 -6.75 20.90 3.16
CA GLU A 169 -7.11 20.67 4.55
C GLU A 169 -7.46 19.20 4.82
N ARG A 170 -8.38 18.62 4.04
CA ARG A 170 -8.80 17.21 4.19
C ARG A 170 -7.61 16.26 4.01
N THR A 171 -6.81 16.50 2.99
CA THR A 171 -5.59 15.71 2.70
C THR A 171 -4.58 15.79 3.85
N ASN A 172 -4.28 16.99 4.36
CA ASN A 172 -3.34 17.17 5.46
C ASN A 172 -3.84 16.53 6.75
N ARG A 173 -5.15 16.64 7.04
CA ARG A 173 -5.77 16.01 8.21
C ARG A 173 -5.64 14.49 8.15
N ALA A 174 -6.09 13.87 7.07
CA ALA A 174 -6.02 12.42 6.90
C ALA A 174 -4.57 11.91 7.01
N PHE A 175 -3.63 12.60 6.35
CA PHE A 175 -2.22 12.21 6.37
C PHE A 175 -1.62 12.32 7.78
N ARG A 176 -1.88 13.41 8.51
CA ARG A 176 -1.41 13.59 9.90
C ARG A 176 -1.93 12.51 10.83
N GLU A 177 -3.20 12.15 10.70
CA GLU A 177 -3.81 11.08 11.51
C GLU A 177 -3.13 9.75 11.21
N MET A 178 -2.94 9.40 9.93
CA MET A 178 -2.27 8.17 9.53
C MET A 178 -0.80 8.12 9.94
N LEU A 179 -0.10 9.27 9.97
CA LEU A 179 1.33 9.35 10.27
C LEU A 179 1.68 8.79 11.63
N ARG A 180 0.77 8.95 12.60
CA ARG A 180 0.91 8.44 13.97
C ARG A 180 0.51 6.97 14.11
N GLN A 181 -0.07 6.37 13.07
CA GLN A 181 -0.61 5.01 13.15
C GLN A 181 0.33 3.95 12.57
N LEU A 182 1.18 4.32 11.62
CA LEU A 182 2.04 3.37 10.90
C LEU A 182 3.51 3.52 11.25
N GLU A 183 4.20 2.39 11.23
CA GLU A 183 5.65 2.32 11.29
C GLU A 183 6.29 2.66 9.93
N ARG A 184 7.61 2.86 9.97
CA ARG A 184 8.40 3.18 8.79
C ARG A 184 8.21 2.19 7.63
N LEU A 185 8.22 0.88 7.89
CA LEU A 185 8.09 -0.12 6.82
C LEU A 185 6.68 -0.11 6.22
N GLU A 186 5.67 0.07 7.05
CA GLU A 186 4.27 0.22 6.64
C GLU A 186 4.08 1.47 5.76
N TRP A 187 4.70 2.58 6.15
CA TRP A 187 4.74 3.81 5.35
C TRP A 187 5.43 3.62 4.00
N LYS A 188 6.53 2.86 3.93
CA LYS A 188 7.20 2.54 2.66
C LYS A 188 6.20 1.95 1.66
N TRP A 189 5.45 0.95 2.08
CA TRP A 189 4.47 0.28 1.23
C TRP A 189 3.24 1.14 0.96
N LEU A 190 2.81 1.95 1.93
CA LEU A 190 1.68 2.86 1.73
C LEU A 190 2.01 3.96 0.71
N ILE A 191 3.23 4.51 0.74
CA ILE A 191 3.70 5.48 -0.26
C ILE A 191 3.64 4.87 -1.67
N ARG A 192 4.08 3.62 -1.83
CA ARG A 192 4.00 2.90 -3.12
C ARG A 192 2.57 2.74 -3.61
N ILE A 193 1.64 2.43 -2.71
CA ILE A 193 0.20 2.34 -3.01
C ILE A 193 -0.39 3.70 -3.41
N ILE A 194 -0.06 4.78 -2.67
CA ILE A 194 -0.50 6.15 -2.97
C ILE A 194 0.04 6.59 -4.35
N LEU A 195 1.30 6.27 -4.65
CA LEU A 195 1.91 6.60 -5.94
C LEU A 195 1.46 5.67 -7.08
N LYS A 196 0.62 4.67 -6.79
CA LYS A 196 0.17 3.63 -7.73
C LYS A 196 1.34 2.90 -8.43
N ASP A 197 2.37 2.58 -7.65
CA ASP A 197 3.56 1.86 -8.09
C ASP A 197 4.04 0.91 -6.98
N ALA A 198 3.44 -0.29 -6.92
CA ALA A 198 3.70 -1.26 -5.86
C ALA A 198 5.13 -1.83 -5.88
N ARG A 199 5.86 -1.79 -7.00
CA ARG A 199 7.23 -2.33 -7.13
C ARG A 199 7.41 -3.80 -6.67
N LEU A 200 6.36 -4.62 -6.75
CA LEU A 200 6.45 -6.06 -6.41
C LEU A 200 7.32 -6.85 -7.41
N ASN A 201 7.58 -6.29 -8.59
CA ASN A 201 8.30 -6.95 -9.68
C ASN A 201 7.67 -8.32 -10.01
N MET A 202 6.34 -8.34 -10.02
CA MET A 202 5.47 -9.43 -10.48
C MET A 202 4.52 -8.82 -11.51
N GLY A 203 4.25 -9.52 -12.60
CA GLY A 203 3.32 -9.03 -13.62
C GLY A 203 1.89 -9.03 -13.09
N LYS A 204 1.09 -8.03 -13.52
CA LYS A 204 -0.34 -7.90 -13.18
C LYS A 204 -1.10 -9.21 -13.40
N GLU A 205 -0.93 -9.82 -14.58
CA GLU A 205 -1.52 -11.11 -14.95
C GLU A 205 -1.15 -12.22 -13.94
N CYS A 206 0.13 -12.33 -13.58
CA CYS A 206 0.59 -13.32 -12.62
C CYS A 206 -0.04 -13.11 -11.23
N ILE A 207 -0.15 -11.87 -10.75
CA ILE A 207 -0.82 -11.57 -9.47
C ILE A 207 -2.29 -11.95 -9.56
N LEU A 208 -2.99 -11.53 -10.63
CA LEU A 208 -4.41 -11.86 -10.83
C LEU A 208 -4.65 -13.36 -10.84
N THR A 209 -3.90 -14.13 -11.65
CA THR A 209 -4.04 -15.60 -11.74
C THR A 209 -3.75 -16.31 -10.42
N VAL A 210 -2.79 -15.82 -9.62
CA VAL A 210 -2.53 -16.39 -8.28
C VAL A 210 -3.69 -16.10 -7.33
N CYS A 211 -4.30 -14.92 -7.44
CA CYS A 211 -5.44 -14.55 -6.60
C CYS A 211 -6.73 -15.27 -7.02
N TYR A 212 -6.99 -15.42 -8.33
CA TYR A 212 -8.08 -16.24 -8.89
C TYR A 212 -7.68 -16.75 -10.27
N PRO A 213 -7.90 -18.04 -10.59
CA PRO A 213 -7.48 -18.63 -11.87
C PRO A 213 -7.92 -17.81 -13.10
N ASP A 214 -9.18 -17.37 -13.16
CA ASP A 214 -9.73 -16.68 -14.33
C ASP A 214 -9.68 -15.14 -14.21
N ALA A 215 -9.14 -14.59 -13.11
CA ALA A 215 -9.15 -13.13 -12.88
C ALA A 215 -8.41 -12.32 -13.95
N ALA A 216 -7.38 -12.89 -14.58
CA ALA A 216 -6.66 -12.20 -15.65
C ALA A 216 -7.57 -11.95 -16.86
N GLU A 217 -8.28 -12.98 -17.32
CA GLU A 217 -9.22 -12.89 -18.44
C GLU A 217 -10.40 -11.97 -18.12
N LEU A 218 -10.95 -12.09 -16.91
CA LEU A 218 -12.04 -11.22 -16.46
C LEU A 218 -11.61 -9.75 -16.36
N TYR A 219 -10.38 -9.49 -15.91
CA TYR A 219 -9.85 -8.13 -15.88
C TYR A 219 -9.67 -7.57 -17.28
N ASP A 220 -9.17 -8.36 -18.22
CA ASP A 220 -8.97 -7.89 -19.59
C ASP A 220 -10.30 -7.60 -20.30
N ALA A 221 -11.37 -8.31 -19.96
CA ALA A 221 -12.72 -8.03 -20.45
C ALA A 221 -13.36 -6.80 -19.79
N THR A 222 -13.18 -6.60 -18.48
CA THR A 222 -13.89 -5.56 -17.71
C THR A 222 -13.08 -4.28 -17.49
N THR A 223 -11.75 -4.36 -17.62
CA THR A 223 -10.79 -3.34 -17.19
C THR A 223 -11.01 -2.86 -15.75
N SER A 224 -11.55 -3.73 -14.89
CA SER A 224 -11.93 -3.38 -13.52
C SER A 224 -11.57 -4.49 -12.54
N LEU A 225 -10.86 -4.13 -11.46
CA LEU A 225 -10.59 -5.07 -10.36
C LEU A 225 -11.87 -5.49 -9.64
N SER A 226 -12.87 -4.60 -9.51
CA SER A 226 -14.17 -4.98 -8.97
C SER A 226 -14.96 -5.85 -9.95
N GLY A 227 -14.81 -5.61 -11.26
CA GLY A 227 -15.41 -6.42 -12.32
C GLY A 227 -14.96 -7.88 -12.30
N VAL A 228 -13.71 -8.14 -11.88
CA VAL A 228 -13.17 -9.49 -11.67
C VAL A 228 -13.94 -10.28 -10.61
N LEU A 229 -14.59 -9.61 -9.65
CA LEU A 229 -15.29 -10.25 -8.55
C LEU A 229 -16.72 -10.64 -8.89
N ASN A 230 -17.36 -9.94 -9.84
CA ASN A 230 -18.79 -10.07 -10.13
C ASN A 230 -19.19 -11.40 -10.79
N LEU A 231 -18.26 -12.34 -10.95
CA LEU A 231 -18.46 -13.64 -11.59
C LEU A 231 -18.11 -14.84 -10.69
N TYR A 232 -17.82 -14.60 -9.40
CA TYR A 232 -17.49 -15.62 -8.40
C TYR A 232 -18.24 -15.41 -7.09
#